data_AF-A0A4R3VXP1-F1
#
_entry.id   AF-A0A4R3VXP1-F1
#
_cell.length_a   1.000
_cell.length_b   1.000
_cell.length_c   1.000
_cell.angle_alpha   90.00
_cell.angle_beta   90.00
_cell.angle_gamma   90.00
#
_symmetry.space_group_name_H-M   'P 1'
#
loop_
_entity.id
_entity.type
_entity.pdbx_description
1 polymer ?
#
loop_
_entity_poly.entity_id
_entity_poly.type
_entity_poly.pdbx_seq_one_letter_code
_entity_poly.pdbx_strand_id
1 'polypeptide(L)'
;MRYEDLPAFVLNSNVLSEEEKIRLTEIDHLPNETEVDYFRSEPQIQELTNAFIGDDTTRDIHLQEKAKEYIANEDIISAWKVILL
;
A
#
# COMPACT_ATOMS: atom_id res chain seq x y z
N MET A 1 -5.77 5.27 13.63
CA MET A 1 -6.84 5.75 12.71
C MET A 1 -8.13 4.96 12.94
N ARG A 2 -9.34 5.41 12.55
CA ARG A 2 -10.55 4.54 12.59
C ARG A 2 -10.78 3.86 11.24
N TYR A 3 -11.39 2.68 11.24
CA TYR A 3 -11.66 1.92 10.02
C TYR A 3 -12.53 2.68 9.00
N GLU A 4 -13.51 3.43 9.48
CA GLU A 4 -14.37 4.30 8.64
C GLU A 4 -13.62 5.47 7.99
N ASP A 5 -12.47 5.85 8.54
CA ASP A 5 -11.64 6.94 8.01
C ASP A 5 -10.72 6.45 6.87
N LEU A 6 -10.65 5.13 6.62
CA LEU A 6 -9.83 4.56 5.56
C LEU A 6 -10.25 5.12 4.19
N PRO A 7 -9.30 5.39 3.29
CA PRO A 7 -9.61 5.83 1.94
C PRO A 7 -10.51 4.83 1.20
N ALA A 8 -11.40 5.34 0.35
CA ALA A 8 -12.36 4.52 -0.37
C ALA A 8 -11.71 3.40 -1.21
N PHE A 9 -10.52 3.64 -1.77
CA PHE A 9 -9.81 2.63 -2.56
C PHE A 9 -9.27 1.47 -1.71
N VAL A 10 -8.94 1.70 -0.43
CA VAL A 10 -8.59 0.64 0.52
C VAL A 10 -9.84 -0.09 1.00
N LEU A 11 -10.90 0.63 1.33
CA LEU A 11 -12.18 0.03 1.75
C LEU A 11 -12.76 -0.87 0.66
N ASN A 12 -12.76 -0.39 -0.59
CA ASN A 12 -13.30 -1.11 -1.74
C ASN A 12 -12.28 -2.06 -2.40
N SER A 13 -11.10 -2.24 -1.81
CA SER A 13 -10.12 -3.21 -2.31
C SER A 13 -10.69 -4.63 -2.25
N ASN A 14 -10.55 -5.35 -3.37
CA ASN A 14 -10.83 -6.78 -3.47
C ASN A 14 -9.57 -7.65 -3.23
N VAL A 15 -8.41 -7.01 -3.03
CA VAL A 15 -7.11 -7.68 -2.85
C VAL A 15 -6.78 -7.82 -1.36
N LEU A 16 -7.09 -6.78 -0.58
CA LEU A 16 -6.96 -6.75 0.87
C LEU A 16 -8.18 -7.37 1.53
N SER A 17 -7.95 -8.29 2.48
CA SER A 17 -8.95 -8.85 3.38
C SER A 17 -9.40 -7.83 4.43
N GLU A 18 -10.50 -8.12 5.12
CA GLU A 18 -10.98 -7.27 6.23
C GLU A 18 -9.94 -7.15 7.36
N GLU A 19 -9.23 -8.24 7.68
CA GLU A 19 -8.19 -8.22 8.71
C GLU A 19 -7.02 -7.31 8.32
N GLU A 20 -6.56 -7.39 7.06
CA GLU A 20 -5.50 -6.52 6.55
C GLU A 20 -5.94 -5.04 6.53
N LYS A 21 -7.20 -4.76 6.17
CA LYS A 21 -7.76 -3.40 6.25
C LYS A 21 -7.80 -2.90 7.70
N ILE A 22 -8.12 -3.76 8.68
CA ILE A 22 -8.06 -3.40 10.10
C ILE A 22 -6.62 -3.12 10.53
N ARG A 23 -5.65 -3.96 10.14
CA ARG A 23 -4.22 -3.73 10.41
C ARG A 23 -3.75 -2.36 9.91
N LEU A 24 -4.19 -1.94 8.73
CA LEU A 24 -3.86 -0.63 8.17
C LEU A 24 -4.37 0.55 9.03
N THR A 25 -5.29 0.33 9.96
CA THR A 25 -5.77 1.39 10.88
C THR A 25 -4.84 1.63 12.08
N GLU A 26 -3.85 0.77 12.30
CA GLU A 26 -2.94 0.77 13.46
C GLU A 26 -1.88 1.88 13.41
N ILE A 27 -1.86 2.68 12.34
CA ILE A 27 -0.98 3.85 12.22
C ILE A 27 -1.61 5.09 12.86
N ASP A 28 -0.72 5.96 13.36
CA ASP A 28 -1.09 7.28 13.88
C ASP A 28 -1.36 8.29 12.76
N HIS A 29 -0.61 8.20 11.66
CA HIS A 29 -0.69 9.10 10.52
C HIS A 29 -0.31 8.39 9.22
N LEU A 30 -0.90 8.83 8.11
CA LEU A 30 -0.53 8.36 6.78
C LEU A 30 0.85 8.91 6.38
N PRO A 31 1.66 8.15 5.63
CA PRO A 31 2.89 8.65 5.05
C PRO A 31 2.62 9.88 4.17
N ASN A 32 3.51 10.86 4.23
CA ASN A 32 3.41 12.03 3.34
C ASN A 32 3.97 11.74 1.94
N GLU A 33 3.69 12.62 0.98
CA GLU A 33 4.13 12.46 -0.41
C GLU A 33 5.66 12.28 -0.54
N THR A 34 6.47 13.00 0.25
CA THR A 34 7.93 12.87 0.21
C THR A 34 8.40 11.49 0.67
N GLU A 35 7.75 10.92 1.68
CA GLU A 35 8.07 9.58 2.16
C GLU A 35 7.67 8.50 1.15
N VAL A 36 6.54 8.68 0.48
CA VAL A 36 6.07 7.80 -0.60
C VAL A 36 7.00 7.87 -1.81
N ASP A 37 7.40 9.08 -2.21
CA ASP A 37 8.33 9.30 -3.32
C ASP A 37 9.71 8.68 -3.05
N TYR A 38 10.21 8.82 -1.81
CA TYR A 38 11.45 8.16 -1.41
C TYR A 38 11.31 6.63 -1.50
N PHE A 39 10.19 6.09 -1.02
CA PHE A 39 9.91 4.66 -1.07
C PHE A 39 9.80 4.13 -2.50
N ARG A 40 9.23 4.91 -3.44
CA ARG A 40 9.21 4.57 -4.88
C ARG A 40 10.60 4.37 -5.46
N SER A 41 11.61 5.06 -4.93
CA SER A 41 12.99 4.98 -5.40
C SER A 41 13.74 3.74 -4.90
N GLU A 42 13.16 2.97 -3.97
CA GLU A 42 13.76 1.70 -3.54
C GLU A 42 13.80 0.70 -4.70
N PRO A 43 14.93 0.00 -4.93
CA PRO A 43 15.10 -0.83 -6.12
C PRO A 43 13.96 -1.85 -6.34
N GLN A 44 13.50 -2.50 -5.27
CA GLN A 44 12.44 -3.50 -5.35
C GLN A 44 11.08 -2.90 -5.75
N ILE A 45 10.78 -1.70 -5.27
CA ILE A 45 9.55 -0.98 -5.58
C ILE A 45 9.61 -0.38 -6.98
N GLN A 46 10.77 0.16 -7.35
CA GLN A 46 11.02 0.66 -8.69
C GLN A 46 10.92 -0.46 -9.73
N GLU A 47 11.49 -1.63 -9.47
CA GLU A 47 11.35 -2.80 -10.35
C GLU A 47 9.89 -3.23 -10.50
N LEU A 48 9.14 -3.29 -9.39
CA LEU A 48 7.72 -3.64 -9.39
C LEU A 48 6.90 -2.62 -10.20
N THR A 49 7.07 -1.33 -9.94
CA THR A 49 6.34 -0.28 -10.67
C THR A 49 6.71 -0.24 -12.16
N ASN A 50 7.99 -0.45 -12.49
CA ASN A 50 8.46 -0.50 -13.88
C ASN A 50 7.94 -1.73 -14.65
N ALA A 51 7.74 -2.87 -13.98
CA ALA A 51 7.23 -4.09 -14.59
C ALA A 51 5.80 -3.94 -15.14
N PHE A 52 5.02 -2.98 -14.61
CA PHE A 52 3.63 -2.75 -14.95
C PHE A 52 3.38 -1.36 -15.58
N ILE A 53 4.40 -0.76 -16.19
CA ILE A 53 4.23 0.51 -16.93
C ILE A 53 3.21 0.32 -18.06
N GLY A 54 2.17 1.14 -18.05
CA GLY A 54 1.09 1.11 -19.05
C GLY A 54 -0.07 0.17 -18.70
N ASP A 55 -0.01 -0.53 -17.55
CA ASP A 55 -1.12 -1.33 -17.01
C ASP A 55 -1.34 -0.97 -15.53
N ASP A 56 -2.07 0.12 -15.31
CA ASP A 56 -2.36 0.64 -13.96
C ASP A 56 -3.21 -0.34 -13.14
N THR A 57 -4.09 -1.12 -13.77
CA THR A 57 -4.96 -2.06 -13.04
C THR A 57 -4.14 -3.20 -12.46
N THR A 58 -3.27 -3.80 -13.27
CA THR A 58 -2.37 -4.86 -12.81
C THR A 58 -1.36 -4.31 -11.79
N ARG A 59 -0.83 -3.09 -12.00
CA ARG A 59 0.06 -2.43 -11.04
C ARG A 59 -0.59 -2.30 -9.67
N ASP A 60 -1.81 -1.77 -9.59
CA ASP A 60 -2.51 -1.55 -8.31
C ASP A 60 -2.74 -2.86 -7.55
N ILE A 61 -3.07 -3.94 -8.25
CA ILE A 61 -3.21 -5.27 -7.66
C ILE A 61 -1.88 -5.74 -7.05
N HIS A 62 -0.77 -5.61 -7.80
CA HIS A 62 0.54 -6.02 -7.32
C HIS A 62 1.07 -5.15 -6.18
N LEU A 63 0.78 -3.85 -6.18
CA LEU A 63 1.11 -2.95 -5.07
C LEU A 63 0.37 -3.36 -3.80
N GLN A 64 -0.91 -3.70 -3.91
CA GLN A 64 -1.70 -4.18 -2.78
C GLN A 64 -1.25 -5.57 -2.30
N GLU A 65 -0.90 -6.48 -3.20
CA GLU A 65 -0.29 -7.76 -2.82
C GLU A 65 1.05 -7.56 -2.09
N LYS A 66 1.89 -6.64 -2.58
CA LYS A 66 3.13 -6.27 -1.89
C LYS A 66 2.87 -5.65 -0.51
N ALA A 67 1.78 -4.91 -0.35
CA ALA A 67 1.37 -4.37 0.93
C ALA A 67 1.05 -5.46 1.96
N LYS A 68 0.47 -6.58 1.53
CA LYS A 68 0.16 -7.73 2.41
C LYS A 68 1.44 -8.33 2.99
N GLU A 69 2.52 -8.37 2.22
CA GLU A 69 3.84 -8.78 2.74
C GLU A 69 4.32 -7.84 3.85
N TYR A 70 4.15 -6.52 3.69
CA TYR A 70 4.52 -5.56 4.73
C TYR A 70 3.64 -5.67 5.98
N ILE A 71 2.32 -5.85 5.80
CA ILE A 71 1.38 -6.08 6.91
C ILE A 71 1.76 -7.34 7.70
N ALA A 72 2.08 -8.43 7.01
CA ALA A 72 2.49 -9.69 7.63
C ALA A 72 3.81 -9.56 8.43
N ASN A 73 4.68 -8.62 8.04
CA ASN A 73 5.91 -8.29 8.75
C ASN A 73 5.74 -7.19 9.81
N GLU A 74 4.50 -6.82 10.14
CA GLU A 74 4.14 -5.72 11.06
C GLU A 74 4.63 -4.33 10.63
N ASP A 75 5.07 -4.16 9.38
CA ASP A 75 5.50 -2.89 8.81
C ASP A 75 4.32 -2.17 8.11
N ILE A 76 3.39 -1.67 8.93
CA ILE A 76 2.17 -1.03 8.43
C ILE A 76 2.48 0.29 7.68
N ILE A 77 3.57 0.97 8.04
CA ILE A 77 3.99 2.21 7.37
C ILE A 77 4.44 1.91 5.94
N SER A 78 5.26 0.88 5.72
CA SER A 78 5.67 0.48 4.36
C SER A 78 4.49 -0.08 3.55
N ALA A 79 3.53 -0.76 4.19
CA ALA A 79 2.28 -1.15 3.55
C ALA A 79 1.51 0.06 3.02
N TRP A 80 1.40 1.13 3.80
CA TRP A 80 0.78 2.38 3.33
C TRP A 80 1.59 3.06 2.22
N LYS A 81 2.92 3.10 2.35
CA LYS A 81 3.77 3.70 1.33
C LYS A 81 3.60 3.02 -0.03
N VAL A 82 3.51 1.69 -0.06
CA VAL A 82 3.32 0.96 -1.32
C VAL A 82 1.90 1.11 -1.88
N ILE A 83 0.88 1.16 -1.02
CA ILE A 83 -0.53 1.33 -1.39
C ILE A 83 -0.81 2.72 -2.01
N LEU A 84 -0.01 3.73 -1.65
CA LEU A 84 -0.17 5.12 -2.11
C LEU A 84 0.58 5.44 -3.42
N LEU A 85 1.28 4.46 -4.01
CA LEU A 85 2.06 4.62 -5.26
C LEU A 85 1.23 4.53 -6.53
#